data_AF-A0A5B8C4G2-F1
#
_entry.id   AF-A0A5B8C4G2-F1
#
_cell.length_a   1.000
_cell.length_b   1.000
_cell.length_c   1.000
_cell.angle_alpha   90.00
_cell.angle_beta   90.00
_cell.angle_gamma   90.00
#
_symmetry.space_group_name_H-M   'P 1'
#
loop_
_entity.id
_entity.type
_entity.pdbx_description
1 polymer ?
#
loop_
_entity_poly.entity_id
_entity_poly.type
_entity_poly.pdbx_seq_one_letter_code
_entity_poly.pdbx_strand_id
1 'polypeptide(L)'
;MAEKKVKHPSVEERASQGKGYREKTPISSHTGWVPASDRSDPVALLEEQNQTREQDLVPVRHGRMLVSPFTFYRGAAKIMAADLKDTPRAGLDCQLCGDAHLSNFGVFASPERNLLFDLNDFDETLPGPFEYDVKRMTASFTIAARSNTFTKDQTRDVTLTAVRAYREAMAQFAQMRTLDIWYARLSEQQLVEAIDLAVATQKGKALKKAAHGMGKTARQSVAKAHTRDSLQALSKLAELADGRYRIVSQPPIVIPARDLGDSYGMSGDEVEHAIREQFRSYRATLPEDRRHLLERFEVIDVARKVVGVGSVGTRAFIALLQGRDQQDPLFLQVKEATRSVLEDHLPRSRFKQPGERVVQGQRMMQAASDIFLGWTKGVQDNRYLYWRQLRDMKGSAVVEAMKPVGMTFYANACGWTLARAHARSGDPIAIAAYLGKSDKFDRSITDFSERYADQNDKDYQSFADAVRTGRLDATDGV
;
A
#
# COMPACT_ATOMS: atom_id res chain seq x y z
N MET A 1 36.99 -11.86 -5.57
CA MET A 1 35.88 -11.24 -4.82
C MET A 1 35.78 -11.99 -3.50
N ALA A 2 35.77 -11.33 -2.35
CA ALA A 2 35.56 -12.03 -1.08
C ALA A 2 34.15 -12.64 -1.08
N GLU A 3 34.06 -13.96 -1.02
CA GLU A 3 32.79 -14.68 -1.00
C GLU A 3 32.06 -14.30 0.29
N LYS A 4 30.96 -13.54 0.17
CA LYS A 4 30.18 -13.09 1.31
C LYS A 4 29.42 -14.28 1.88
N LYS A 5 30.04 -15.00 2.83
CA LYS A 5 29.42 -16.17 3.48
C LYS A 5 28.09 -15.77 4.13
N VAL A 6 27.00 -16.40 3.70
CA VAL A 6 25.68 -16.25 4.32
C VAL A 6 25.73 -16.91 5.70
N LYS A 7 25.42 -16.14 6.75
CA LYS A 7 25.38 -16.64 8.13
C LYS A 7 24.02 -17.27 8.40
N HIS A 8 24.03 -18.42 9.08
CA HIS A 8 22.83 -19.14 9.52
C HIS A 8 22.83 -19.27 11.05
N PRO A 9 22.56 -18.18 11.80
CA PRO A 9 22.55 -18.22 13.25
C PRO A 9 21.47 -19.18 13.78
N SER A 10 21.73 -19.78 14.94
CA SER A 10 20.79 -20.69 15.58
C SER A 10 19.53 -19.95 16.05
N VAL A 11 18.46 -20.70 16.34
CA VAL A 11 17.23 -20.13 16.93
C VAL A 11 17.53 -19.40 18.24
N GLU A 12 18.42 -19.95 19.06
CA GLU A 12 18.82 -19.36 20.34
C GLU A 12 19.60 -18.06 20.16
N GLU A 13 20.54 -18.02 19.21
CA GLU A 13 21.30 -16.79 18.89
C GLU A 13 20.38 -15.67 18.41
N ARG A 14 19.44 -15.98 17.50
CA ARG A 14 18.46 -15.01 16.98
C ARG A 14 17.52 -14.51 18.08
N ALA A 15 17.03 -15.41 18.94
CA ALA A 15 16.19 -15.03 20.07
C ALA A 15 16.96 -14.19 21.12
N SER A 16 18.21 -14.53 21.39
CA SER A 16 19.10 -13.77 22.27
C SER A 16 19.36 -12.37 21.70
N GLN A 17 19.60 -12.26 20.39
CA GLN A 17 19.75 -10.98 19.70
C GLN A 17 18.49 -10.11 19.85
N GLY A 18 17.30 -10.67 19.63
CA GLY A 18 16.03 -9.96 19.84
C GLY A 18 15.84 -9.46 21.28
N LYS A 19 16.22 -10.25 22.29
CA LYS A 19 16.20 -9.83 23.70
C LYS A 19 17.23 -8.73 23.97
N GLY A 20 18.44 -8.83 23.43
CA GLY A 20 19.47 -7.81 23.56
C GLY A 20 19.05 -6.47 22.93
N TYR A 21 18.30 -6.50 21.82
CA TYR A 21 17.70 -5.28 21.27
C TYR A 21 16.63 -4.69 22.19
N ARG A 22 15.85 -5.51 22.88
CA ARG A 22 14.85 -5.06 23.86
C ARG A 22 15.48 -4.40 25.10
N GLU A 23 16.66 -4.83 25.51
CA GLU A 23 17.41 -4.19 26.60
C GLU A 23 17.89 -2.79 26.21
N LYS A 24 18.36 -2.62 24.97
CA LYS A 24 18.84 -1.33 24.44
C LYS A 24 17.71 -0.38 24.10
N THR A 25 16.63 -0.90 23.52
CA THR A 25 15.42 -0.16 23.15
C THR A 25 14.24 -0.83 23.85
N PRO A 26 13.94 -0.49 25.11
CA PRO A 26 12.80 -1.05 25.81
C PRO A 26 11.50 -0.75 25.06
N ILE A 27 10.58 -1.70 25.02
CA ILE A 27 9.26 -1.52 24.36
C ILE A 27 8.53 -0.26 24.85
N SER A 28 8.65 0.05 26.14
CA SER A 28 8.05 1.25 26.74
C SER A 28 8.61 2.56 26.19
N SER A 29 9.77 2.56 25.52
CA SER A 29 10.31 3.73 24.84
C SER A 29 9.45 4.21 23.66
N HIS A 30 8.57 3.35 23.11
CA HIS A 30 7.63 3.76 22.08
C HIS A 30 6.42 4.54 22.61
N THR A 31 6.24 4.61 23.93
CA THR A 31 5.21 5.41 24.60
C THR A 31 5.69 6.86 24.76
N GLY A 32 4.74 7.81 24.82
CA GLY A 32 5.04 9.19 25.16
C GLY A 32 5.59 10.01 24.00
N TRP A 33 5.34 9.58 22.75
CA TRP A 33 5.81 10.32 21.58
C TRP A 33 5.32 11.76 21.58
N VAL A 34 6.22 12.66 21.22
CA VAL A 34 5.96 14.07 20.99
C VAL A 34 6.70 14.49 19.71
N PRO A 35 6.17 15.42 18.92
CA PRO A 35 6.89 15.95 17.77
C PRO A 35 8.21 16.60 18.20
N ALA A 36 9.23 16.50 17.35
CA ALA A 36 10.50 17.19 17.57
C ALA A 36 10.29 18.72 17.63
N SER A 37 11.11 19.41 18.42
CA SER A 37 11.00 20.88 18.58
C SER A 37 11.29 21.64 17.28
N ASP A 38 12.12 21.06 16.41
CA ASP A 38 12.51 21.56 15.09
C ASP A 38 11.79 20.80 13.95
N ARG A 39 10.64 20.18 14.26
CA ARG A 39 9.81 19.47 13.27
C ARG A 39 9.48 20.37 12.09
N SER A 40 9.67 19.84 10.88
CA SER A 40 9.38 20.54 9.63
C SER A 40 7.89 20.88 9.48
N ASP A 41 7.60 22.00 8.82
CA ASP A 41 6.23 22.39 8.45
C ASP A 41 5.60 21.30 7.54
N PRO A 42 4.48 20.68 7.93
CA PRO A 42 3.83 19.65 7.11
C PRO A 42 3.42 20.18 5.73
N VAL A 43 3.05 21.46 5.62
CA VAL A 43 2.66 22.07 4.35
C VAL A 43 3.88 22.23 3.44
N ALA A 44 5.02 22.69 3.98
CA ALA A 44 6.27 22.78 3.24
C ALA A 44 6.76 21.42 2.70
N LEU A 45 6.61 20.34 3.49
CA LEU A 45 6.94 18.99 3.02
C LEU A 45 6.06 18.54 1.84
N LEU A 46 4.77 18.92 1.84
CA LEU A 46 3.86 18.64 0.72
C LEU A 46 4.22 19.46 -0.51
N GLU A 47 4.54 20.74 -0.35
CA GLU A 47 5.02 21.62 -1.44
C GLU A 47 6.28 21.05 -2.09
N GLU A 48 7.27 20.65 -1.28
CA GLU A 48 8.51 20.02 -1.76
C GLU A 48 8.20 18.73 -2.55
N GLN A 49 7.29 17.90 -2.05
CA GLN A 49 6.87 16.68 -2.75
C GLN A 49 6.09 16.97 -4.05
N ASN A 50 5.39 18.11 -4.13
CA ASN A 50 4.61 18.49 -5.30
C ASN A 50 5.47 19.02 -6.46
N GLN A 51 6.70 19.49 -6.21
CA GLN A 51 7.59 20.01 -7.25
C GLN A 51 7.85 19.00 -8.38
N THR A 52 7.87 17.70 -8.06
CA THR A 52 8.11 16.64 -9.04
C THR A 52 6.84 16.02 -9.62
N ARG A 53 5.65 16.48 -9.21
CA ARG A 53 4.35 15.98 -9.65
C ARG A 53 3.84 16.72 -10.89
N GLU A 54 2.81 16.17 -11.53
CA GLU A 54 1.99 16.85 -12.53
C GLU A 54 1.25 18.03 -11.90
N GLN A 55 1.62 19.23 -12.32
CA GLN A 55 1.13 20.46 -11.69
C GLN A 55 -0.37 20.66 -11.89
N ASP A 56 -0.94 20.19 -13.01
CA ASP A 56 -2.40 20.19 -13.25
C ASP A 56 -3.18 19.27 -12.29
N LEU A 57 -2.50 18.28 -11.70
CA LEU A 57 -3.10 17.33 -10.77
C LEU A 57 -2.79 17.63 -9.30
N VAL A 58 -1.89 18.58 -9.00
CA VAL A 58 -1.60 18.99 -7.62
C VAL A 58 -2.85 19.52 -6.91
N PRO A 59 -3.69 20.39 -7.51
CA PRO A 59 -4.94 20.81 -6.89
C PRO A 59 -5.93 19.66 -6.64
N VAL A 60 -6.00 18.69 -7.57
CA VAL A 60 -6.82 17.48 -7.40
C VAL A 60 -6.32 16.64 -6.21
N ARG A 61 -4.99 16.52 -6.04
CA ARG A 61 -4.40 15.84 -4.87
C ARG A 61 -4.84 16.53 -3.59
N HIS A 62 -4.74 17.87 -3.54
CA HIS A 62 -5.11 18.63 -2.36
C HIS A 62 -6.60 18.48 -2.02
N GLY A 63 -7.48 18.58 -3.02
CA GLY A 63 -8.92 18.35 -2.85
C GLY A 63 -9.23 16.97 -2.27
N ARG A 64 -8.56 15.91 -2.76
CA ARG A 64 -8.72 14.56 -2.20
C ARG A 64 -8.19 14.43 -0.78
N MET A 65 -7.14 15.16 -0.43
CA MET A 65 -6.59 15.17 0.93
C MET A 65 -7.50 15.94 1.90
N LEU A 66 -8.15 17.02 1.45
CA LEU A 66 -9.04 17.89 2.23
C LEU A 66 -10.33 17.22 2.74
N VAL A 67 -10.71 16.05 2.21
CA VAL A 67 -11.99 15.41 2.56
C VAL A 67 -12.12 15.10 4.06
N SER A 68 -11.02 14.73 4.72
CA SER A 68 -10.99 14.36 6.14
C SER A 68 -9.54 14.25 6.68
N PRO A 69 -9.35 14.25 8.00
CA PRO A 69 -8.04 13.93 8.60
C PRO A 69 -7.48 12.57 8.15
N PHE A 70 -8.36 11.59 7.88
CA PHE A 70 -7.94 10.27 7.39
C PHE A 70 -7.44 10.30 5.93
N THR A 71 -8.14 10.99 5.03
CA THR A 71 -7.71 11.14 3.64
C THR A 71 -6.43 11.97 3.53
N PHE A 72 -6.26 12.97 4.40
CA PHE A 72 -4.99 13.68 4.55
C PHE A 72 -3.87 12.74 4.95
N TYR A 73 -4.08 11.94 6.01
CA TYR A 73 -3.08 10.98 6.49
C TYR A 73 -2.62 10.03 5.38
N ARG A 74 -3.54 9.54 4.52
CA ARG A 74 -3.23 8.69 3.36
C ARG A 74 -2.36 9.39 2.31
N GLY A 75 -2.45 10.71 2.18
CA GLY A 75 -1.60 11.51 1.29
C GLY A 75 -0.28 11.98 1.91
N ALA A 76 -0.07 11.74 3.22
CA ALA A 76 0.96 12.35 4.05
C ALA A 76 2.11 11.39 4.44
N ALA A 77 2.44 10.39 3.61
CA ALA A 77 3.53 9.44 3.90
C ALA A 77 4.87 10.14 4.19
N LYS A 78 5.20 11.20 3.44
CA LYS A 78 6.42 12.00 3.64
C LYS A 78 6.47 12.68 5.02
N ILE A 79 5.34 13.21 5.50
CA ILE A 79 5.27 13.86 6.81
C ILE A 79 5.58 12.85 7.91
N MET A 80 4.95 11.67 7.87
CA MET A 80 5.20 10.65 8.87
C MET A 80 6.61 10.04 8.79
N ALA A 81 7.18 9.91 7.58
CA ALA A 81 8.56 9.49 7.43
C ALA A 81 9.54 10.45 8.15
N ALA A 82 9.30 11.77 8.05
CA ALA A 82 10.09 12.78 8.76
C ALA A 82 9.94 12.70 10.27
N ASP A 83 8.76 12.37 10.78
CA ASP A 83 8.51 12.21 12.22
C ASP A 83 9.07 10.90 12.79
N LEU A 84 9.09 9.83 11.99
CA LEU A 84 9.54 8.52 12.43
C LEU A 84 11.06 8.43 12.60
N LYS A 85 11.84 9.31 11.94
CA LYS A 85 13.32 9.33 11.99
C LYS A 85 13.87 9.44 13.43
N ASP A 86 13.16 10.18 14.28
CA ASP A 86 13.56 10.49 15.66
C ASP A 86 12.94 9.52 16.68
N THR A 87 12.12 8.56 16.24
CA THR A 87 11.50 7.59 17.13
C THR A 87 12.47 6.45 17.50
N PRO A 88 12.32 5.81 18.67
CA PRO A 88 13.16 4.67 19.03
C PRO A 88 13.04 3.53 18.00
N ARG A 89 14.20 2.93 17.69
CA ARG A 89 14.36 1.81 16.76
C ARG A 89 15.08 0.67 17.48
N ALA A 90 14.57 -0.56 17.36
CA ALA A 90 15.19 -1.74 17.92
C ALA A 90 16.47 -2.16 17.18
N GLY A 91 16.64 -1.74 15.92
CA GLY A 91 17.70 -2.25 15.04
C GLY A 91 17.34 -3.57 14.37
N LEU A 92 16.04 -3.87 14.27
CA LEU A 92 15.48 -5.05 13.62
C LEU A 92 14.89 -4.64 12.27
N ASP A 93 15.71 -4.74 11.23
CA ASP A 93 15.32 -4.34 9.89
C ASP A 93 14.59 -5.46 9.14
N CYS A 94 13.60 -5.07 8.33
CA CYS A 94 12.91 -5.90 7.35
C CYS A 94 12.69 -5.10 6.07
N GLN A 95 12.10 -5.71 5.04
CA GLN A 95 11.57 -4.93 3.92
C GLN A 95 10.27 -4.27 4.37
N LEU A 96 10.24 -2.94 4.35
CA LEU A 96 9.05 -2.15 4.66
C LEU A 96 8.19 -2.00 3.41
N CYS A 97 6.88 -1.93 3.60
CA CYS A 97 5.90 -1.40 2.67
C CYS A 97 6.13 0.10 2.48
N GLY A 98 6.44 0.80 3.58
CA GLY A 98 6.78 2.21 3.65
C GLY A 98 5.58 3.15 3.78
N ASP A 99 4.41 2.74 3.28
CA ASP A 99 3.14 3.44 3.50
C ASP A 99 2.04 2.46 3.97
N ALA A 100 2.32 1.70 5.02
CA ALA A 100 1.46 0.62 5.52
C ALA A 100 0.15 1.07 6.22
N HIS A 101 -0.64 1.99 5.67
CA HIS A 101 -1.92 2.40 6.26
C HIS A 101 -3.09 1.45 5.92
N LEU A 102 -4.20 1.44 6.67
CA LEU A 102 -5.27 0.45 6.52
C LEU A 102 -5.93 0.41 5.12
N SER A 103 -5.92 1.49 4.34
CA SER A 103 -6.42 1.49 2.96
C SER A 103 -5.46 0.89 1.92
N ASN A 104 -4.21 0.56 2.31
CA ASN A 104 -3.22 -0.12 1.47
C ASN A 104 -3.22 -1.63 1.70
N PHE A 105 -4.29 -2.17 2.29
CA PHE A 105 -4.61 -3.59 2.35
C PHE A 105 -5.88 -3.87 1.55
N GLY A 106 -6.05 -5.10 1.09
CA GLY A 106 -7.22 -5.50 0.29
C GLY A 106 -7.04 -6.85 -0.36
N VAL A 107 -7.94 -7.19 -1.29
CA VAL A 107 -7.94 -8.49 -1.98
C VAL A 107 -7.49 -8.36 -3.43
N PHE A 108 -6.83 -9.38 -3.95
CA PHE A 108 -6.44 -9.49 -5.37
C PHE A 108 -6.20 -10.95 -5.78
N ALA A 109 -6.08 -11.19 -7.08
CA ALA A 109 -5.83 -12.51 -7.64
C ALA A 109 -4.40 -13.00 -7.37
N SER A 110 -4.28 -14.25 -6.95
CA SER A 110 -3.05 -15.04 -7.11
C SER A 110 -2.88 -15.50 -8.57
N PRO A 111 -1.68 -15.96 -8.98
CA PRO A 111 -1.47 -16.61 -10.27
C PRO A 111 -2.44 -17.77 -10.53
N GLU A 112 -2.85 -18.49 -9.49
CA GLU A 112 -3.84 -19.58 -9.55
C GLU A 112 -5.29 -19.08 -9.56
N ARG A 113 -5.52 -17.77 -9.67
CA ARG A 113 -6.85 -17.10 -9.68
C ARG A 113 -7.64 -17.21 -8.38
N ASN A 114 -7.01 -17.60 -7.28
CA ASN A 114 -7.61 -17.50 -5.93
C ASN A 114 -7.48 -16.06 -5.40
N LEU A 115 -8.49 -15.56 -4.71
CA LEU A 115 -8.41 -14.28 -4.01
C LEU A 115 -7.58 -14.40 -2.73
N LEU A 116 -6.60 -13.52 -2.59
CA LEU A 116 -5.76 -13.37 -1.41
C LEU A 116 -5.92 -11.97 -0.81
N PHE A 117 -5.90 -11.89 0.51
CA PHE A 117 -5.81 -10.62 1.23
C PHE A 117 -4.35 -10.27 1.52
N ASP A 118 -3.95 -9.06 1.13
CA ASP A 118 -2.57 -8.61 1.29
C ASP A 118 -2.43 -7.07 1.24
N LEU A 119 -1.18 -6.60 1.41
CA LEU A 119 -0.72 -5.26 1.07
C LEU A 119 -0.83 -4.98 -0.44
N ASN A 120 -1.12 -3.73 -0.83
CA ASN A 120 -1.50 -3.35 -2.19
C ASN A 120 -0.70 -2.19 -2.79
N ASP A 121 0.10 -1.50 -1.99
CA ASP A 121 0.92 -0.36 -2.44
C ASP A 121 2.33 -0.51 -1.90
N PHE A 122 3.31 -0.35 -2.78
CA PHE A 122 4.74 -0.55 -2.52
C PHE A 122 5.57 0.59 -3.10
N ASP A 123 4.94 1.72 -3.47
CA ASP A 123 5.63 2.89 -4.01
C ASP A 123 6.75 3.36 -3.05
N GLU A 124 6.58 3.16 -1.73
CA GLU A 124 7.52 3.56 -0.68
C GLU A 124 8.36 2.42 -0.09
N THR A 125 8.37 1.24 -0.72
CA THR A 125 9.05 0.07 -0.16
C THR A 125 10.57 0.24 -0.02
N LEU A 126 11.12 0.00 1.18
CA LEU A 126 12.56 0.15 1.45
C LEU A 126 12.96 -0.74 2.65
N PRO A 127 14.20 -1.29 2.70
CA PRO A 127 14.70 -1.90 3.92
C PRO A 127 14.75 -0.89 5.08
N GLY A 128 14.26 -1.28 6.26
CA GLY A 128 14.24 -0.40 7.43
C GLY A 128 13.62 -1.02 8.68
N PRO A 129 13.51 -0.23 9.76
CA PRO A 129 13.01 -0.68 11.06
C PRO A 129 11.52 -1.05 10.97
N PHE A 130 11.17 -2.28 11.36
CA PHE A 130 9.81 -2.80 11.26
C PHE A 130 8.76 -1.93 11.98
N GLU A 131 9.19 -1.16 12.99
CA GLU A 131 8.33 -0.28 13.76
C GLU A 131 7.71 0.83 12.90
N TYR A 132 8.33 1.22 11.78
CA TYR A 132 7.81 2.29 10.92
C TYR A 132 6.48 1.88 10.30
N ASP A 133 6.43 0.70 9.68
CA ASP A 133 5.20 0.17 9.11
C ASP A 133 4.14 -0.12 10.18
N VAL A 134 4.55 -0.68 11.33
CA VAL A 134 3.62 -0.95 12.44
C VAL A 134 2.96 0.35 12.93
N LYS A 135 3.77 1.38 13.21
CA LYS A 135 3.29 2.71 13.64
C LYS A 135 2.40 3.36 12.58
N ARG A 136 2.81 3.31 11.30
CA ARG A 136 2.04 3.85 10.17
C ARG A 136 0.68 3.17 10.04
N MET A 137 0.64 1.84 10.17
CA MET A 137 -0.59 1.06 10.15
C MET A 137 -1.51 1.39 11.32
N THR A 138 -0.98 1.41 12.55
CA THR A 138 -1.83 1.50 13.74
C THR A 138 -2.36 2.91 13.97
N ALA A 139 -1.56 3.95 13.70
CA ALA A 139 -2.04 5.33 13.69
C ALA A 139 -3.17 5.53 12.67
N SER A 140 -3.11 4.84 11.52
CA SER A 140 -4.17 4.91 10.53
C SER A 140 -5.51 4.37 11.05
N PHE A 141 -5.51 3.31 11.88
CA PHE A 141 -6.71 2.77 12.52
C PHE A 141 -7.29 3.75 13.54
N THR A 142 -6.44 4.38 14.35
CA THR A 142 -6.89 5.41 15.30
C THR A 142 -7.54 6.59 14.58
N ILE A 143 -6.90 7.10 13.52
CA ILE A 143 -7.40 8.25 12.75
C ILE A 143 -8.70 7.90 12.01
N ALA A 144 -8.79 6.72 11.40
CA ALA A 144 -10.01 6.26 10.72
C ALA A 144 -11.17 6.04 11.70
N ALA A 145 -10.92 5.42 12.87
CA ALA A 145 -11.93 5.23 13.89
C ALA A 145 -12.49 6.56 14.43
N ARG A 146 -11.62 7.55 14.68
CA ARG A 146 -12.02 8.92 15.04
C ARG A 146 -12.85 9.57 13.94
N SER A 147 -12.42 9.46 12.68
CA SER A 147 -13.13 9.99 11.51
C SER A 147 -14.53 9.36 11.35
N ASN A 148 -14.66 8.09 11.73
CA ASN A 148 -15.95 7.37 11.77
C ASN A 148 -16.75 7.60 13.05
N THR A 149 -16.37 8.58 13.89
CA THR A 149 -17.05 8.96 15.14
C THR A 149 -17.15 7.85 16.19
N PHE A 150 -16.18 6.94 16.23
CA PHE A 150 -16.14 5.90 17.26
C PHE A 150 -15.86 6.51 18.65
N THR A 151 -16.32 5.85 19.70
CA THR A 151 -15.95 6.26 21.07
C THR A 151 -14.46 6.07 21.30
N LYS A 152 -13.91 6.70 22.35
CA LYS A 152 -12.50 6.54 22.74
C LYS A 152 -12.14 5.06 22.95
N ASP A 153 -13.00 4.33 23.68
CA ASP A 153 -12.77 2.90 23.96
C ASP A 153 -12.80 2.05 22.69
N GLN A 154 -13.74 2.31 21.77
CA GLN A 154 -13.82 1.61 20.48
C GLN A 154 -12.59 1.90 19.62
N THR A 155 -12.15 3.15 19.55
CA THR A 155 -10.94 3.57 18.83
C THR A 155 -9.70 2.86 19.37
N ARG A 156 -9.58 2.82 20.70
CA ARG A 156 -8.49 2.14 21.39
C ARG A 156 -8.50 0.63 21.14
N ASP A 157 -9.67 -0.01 21.22
CA ASP A 157 -9.82 -1.45 21.00
C ASP A 157 -9.46 -1.88 19.56
N VAL A 158 -9.89 -1.14 18.55
CA VAL A 158 -9.51 -1.38 17.15
C VAL A 158 -8.00 -1.27 16.97
N THR A 159 -7.40 -0.21 17.52
CA THR A 159 -5.95 0.04 17.42
C THR A 159 -5.15 -1.06 18.12
N LEU A 160 -5.51 -1.40 19.37
CA LEU A 160 -4.92 -2.50 20.12
C LEU A 160 -5.03 -3.83 19.37
N THR A 161 -6.17 -4.07 18.70
CA THR A 161 -6.36 -5.29 17.92
C THR A 161 -5.39 -5.41 16.75
N ALA A 162 -5.11 -4.31 16.04
CA ALA A 162 -4.10 -4.33 14.97
C ALA A 162 -2.71 -4.67 15.50
N VAL A 163 -2.27 -4.02 16.59
CA VAL A 163 -0.93 -4.26 17.17
C VAL A 163 -0.81 -5.67 17.74
N ARG A 164 -1.83 -6.11 18.50
CA ARG A 164 -1.90 -7.45 19.06
C ARG A 164 -1.81 -8.52 17.97
N ALA A 165 -2.58 -8.36 16.88
CA ALA A 165 -2.57 -9.29 15.76
C ALA A 165 -1.18 -9.37 15.12
N TYR A 166 -0.49 -8.23 14.97
CA TYR A 166 0.90 -8.23 14.50
C TYR A 166 1.83 -9.00 15.44
N ARG A 167 1.79 -8.71 16.76
CA ARG A 167 2.64 -9.36 17.77
C ARG A 167 2.40 -10.87 17.83
N GLU A 168 1.14 -11.30 17.87
CA GLU A 168 0.77 -12.71 17.98
C GLU A 168 1.09 -13.48 16.70
N ALA A 169 0.84 -12.89 15.53
CA ALA A 169 1.22 -13.49 14.25
C ALA A 169 2.75 -13.63 14.14
N MET A 170 3.53 -12.62 14.56
CA MET A 170 4.99 -12.72 14.56
C MET A 170 5.49 -13.83 15.50
N ALA A 171 4.87 -14.00 16.66
CA ALA A 171 5.17 -15.11 17.56
C ALA A 171 4.87 -16.48 16.93
N GLN A 172 3.81 -16.59 16.13
CA GLN A 172 3.51 -17.80 15.35
C GLN A 172 4.56 -18.03 14.26
N PHE A 173 4.88 -17.01 13.46
CA PHE A 173 5.89 -17.12 12.39
C PHE A 173 7.28 -17.48 12.91
N ALA A 174 7.65 -17.01 14.10
CA ALA A 174 8.91 -17.39 14.75
C ALA A 174 9.04 -18.90 15.04
N GLN A 175 7.93 -19.65 15.08
CA GLN A 175 7.93 -21.10 15.29
C GLN A 175 7.80 -21.89 13.98
N MET A 176 7.56 -21.22 12.85
CA MET A 176 7.35 -21.87 11.56
C MET A 176 8.68 -22.16 10.85
N ARG A 177 8.68 -23.17 9.98
CA ARG A 177 9.81 -23.42 9.07
C ARG A 177 9.89 -22.28 8.04
N THR A 178 11.09 -21.98 7.56
CA THR A 178 11.33 -20.87 6.61
C THR A 178 10.42 -20.93 5.38
N LEU A 179 10.22 -22.11 4.78
CA LEU A 179 9.33 -22.25 3.62
C LEU A 179 7.85 -22.11 3.98
N ASP A 180 7.43 -22.53 5.17
CA ASP A 180 6.04 -22.36 5.61
C ASP A 180 5.70 -20.87 5.75
N ILE A 181 6.63 -20.04 6.23
CA ILE A 181 6.47 -18.58 6.29
C ILE A 181 6.33 -18.01 4.87
N TRP A 182 7.13 -18.51 3.93
CA TRP A 182 7.09 -18.06 2.55
C TRP A 182 5.74 -18.34 1.88
N TYR A 183 5.13 -19.49 2.17
CA TYR A 183 3.83 -19.90 1.62
C TYR A 183 2.62 -19.45 2.46
N ALA A 184 2.83 -18.87 3.64
CA ALA A 184 1.76 -18.35 4.47
C ALA A 184 0.94 -17.32 3.67
N ARG A 185 -0.38 -17.39 3.79
CA ARG A 185 -1.31 -16.52 3.07
C ARG A 185 -2.64 -16.43 3.83
N LEU A 186 -3.42 -15.42 3.47
CA LEU A 186 -4.79 -15.24 3.95
C LEU A 186 -5.72 -15.31 2.73
N SER A 187 -6.26 -16.49 2.45
CA SER A 187 -7.15 -16.71 1.32
C SER A 187 -8.56 -16.19 1.59
N GLU A 188 -9.36 -16.04 0.53
CA GLU A 188 -10.79 -15.78 0.64
C GLU A 188 -11.50 -16.76 1.58
N GLN A 189 -11.23 -18.06 1.46
CA GLN A 189 -11.85 -19.07 2.31
C GLN A 189 -11.49 -18.83 3.79
N GLN A 190 -10.21 -18.60 4.10
CA GLN A 190 -9.77 -18.33 5.47
C GLN A 190 -10.39 -17.05 6.03
N LEU A 191 -10.56 -16.01 5.21
CA LEU A 191 -11.27 -14.79 5.60
C LEU A 191 -12.74 -15.08 5.93
N VAL A 192 -13.44 -15.82 5.06
CA VAL A 192 -14.86 -16.15 5.26
C VAL A 192 -15.04 -16.99 6.51
N GLU A 193 -14.19 -18.00 6.73
CA GLU A 193 -14.21 -18.82 7.94
C GLU A 193 -13.97 -17.99 9.21
N ALA A 194 -12.99 -17.07 9.18
CA ALA A 194 -12.72 -16.17 10.29
C ALA A 194 -13.90 -15.22 10.58
N ILE A 195 -14.57 -14.73 9.54
CA ILE A 195 -15.79 -13.92 9.67
C ILE A 195 -16.90 -14.73 10.33
N ASP A 196 -17.15 -15.94 9.85
CA ASP A 196 -18.23 -16.79 10.33
C ASP A 196 -18.04 -17.17 11.80
N LEU A 197 -16.80 -17.49 12.18
CA LEU A 197 -16.42 -17.70 13.57
C LEU A 197 -16.62 -16.44 14.43
N ALA A 198 -16.21 -15.26 13.92
CA ALA A 198 -16.41 -14.00 14.60
C ALA A 198 -17.90 -13.69 14.81
N VAL A 199 -18.77 -13.99 13.83
CA VAL A 199 -20.23 -13.83 13.95
C VAL A 199 -20.82 -14.81 14.96
N ALA A 200 -20.37 -16.07 14.94
CA ALA A 200 -20.88 -17.12 15.83
C ALA A 200 -20.55 -16.86 17.31
N THR A 201 -19.40 -16.23 17.59
CA THR A 201 -18.93 -15.96 18.95
C THR A 201 -19.51 -14.68 19.56
N GLN A 202 -20.16 -13.80 18.79
CA GLN A 202 -20.78 -12.60 19.34
C GLN A 202 -21.99 -12.90 20.22
N LYS A 203 -21.95 -12.39 21.46
CA LYS A 203 -23.07 -12.42 22.41
C LYS A 203 -23.84 -11.10 22.34
N GLY A 204 -25.17 -11.18 22.43
CA GLY A 204 -26.06 -10.03 22.38
C GLY A 204 -26.60 -9.72 20.98
N LYS A 205 -27.89 -9.40 20.91
CA LYS A 205 -28.66 -9.25 19.65
C LYS A 205 -28.08 -8.18 18.73
N ALA A 206 -27.64 -7.05 19.30
CA ALA A 206 -27.08 -5.93 18.53
C ALA A 206 -25.72 -6.26 17.90
N LEU A 207 -24.79 -6.83 18.68
CA LEU A 207 -23.46 -7.21 18.22
C LEU A 207 -23.52 -8.32 17.18
N LYS A 208 -24.38 -9.34 17.37
CA LYS A 208 -24.61 -10.40 16.39
C LYS A 208 -25.14 -9.85 15.07
N LYS A 209 -26.10 -8.90 15.12
CA LYS A 209 -26.62 -8.21 13.92
C LYS A 209 -25.52 -7.40 13.21
N ALA A 210 -24.68 -6.69 13.96
CA ALA A 210 -23.55 -5.93 13.41
C ALA A 210 -22.51 -6.84 12.73
N ALA A 211 -22.13 -7.94 13.39
CA ALA A 211 -21.20 -8.93 12.84
C ALA A 211 -21.76 -9.61 11.57
N HIS A 212 -23.05 -9.95 11.57
CA HIS A 212 -23.70 -10.50 10.38
C HIS A 212 -23.73 -9.50 9.20
N GLY A 213 -24.02 -8.23 9.47
CA GLY A 213 -23.97 -7.16 8.47
C GLY A 213 -22.55 -6.95 7.91
N MET A 214 -21.54 -7.00 8.78
CA MET A 214 -20.14 -7.00 8.37
C MET A 214 -19.81 -8.18 7.45
N GLY A 215 -20.18 -9.40 7.83
CA GLY A 215 -19.90 -10.59 7.03
C GLY A 215 -20.58 -10.56 5.66
N LYS A 216 -21.81 -10.05 5.59
CA LYS A 216 -22.49 -9.80 4.32
C LYS A 216 -21.72 -8.81 3.43
N THR A 217 -21.26 -7.69 4.00
CA THR A 217 -20.51 -6.64 3.28
C THR A 217 -19.16 -7.17 2.78
N ALA A 218 -18.46 -7.96 3.59
CA ALA A 218 -17.20 -8.60 3.21
C ALA A 218 -17.40 -9.56 2.03
N ARG A 219 -18.39 -10.46 2.11
CA ARG A 219 -18.73 -11.40 1.02
C ARG A 219 -19.13 -10.66 -0.27
N GLN A 220 -19.89 -9.57 -0.17
CA GLN A 220 -20.23 -8.73 -1.33
C GLN A 220 -18.99 -8.06 -1.94
N SER A 221 -18.06 -7.60 -1.11
CA SER A 221 -16.80 -6.98 -1.57
C SER A 221 -15.93 -7.98 -2.32
N VAL A 222 -15.85 -9.22 -1.81
CA VAL A 222 -15.16 -10.36 -2.43
C VAL A 222 -15.82 -10.75 -3.76
N ALA A 223 -17.15 -10.93 -3.80
CA ALA A 223 -17.86 -11.20 -5.05
C ALA A 223 -17.67 -10.08 -6.08
N LYS A 224 -17.68 -8.81 -5.65
CA LYS A 224 -17.38 -7.67 -6.53
C LYS A 224 -15.93 -7.67 -7.00
N ALA A 225 -14.99 -8.21 -6.23
CA ALA A 225 -13.60 -8.38 -6.65
C ALA A 225 -13.50 -9.39 -7.80
N HIS A 226 -14.16 -10.56 -7.72
CA HIS A 226 -14.21 -11.55 -8.79
C HIS A 226 -14.68 -11.00 -10.14
N THR A 227 -15.57 -10.00 -10.15
CA THR A 227 -16.05 -9.35 -11.38
C THR A 227 -15.11 -8.30 -11.97
N ARG A 228 -14.00 -7.97 -11.29
CA ARG A 228 -13.02 -6.98 -11.76
C ARG A 228 -11.94 -7.73 -12.52
N ASP A 229 -11.96 -7.61 -13.84
CA ASP A 229 -11.01 -8.21 -14.76
C ASP A 229 -10.88 -7.30 -16.01
N SER A 230 -10.12 -7.74 -17.00
CA SER A 230 -9.93 -6.99 -18.24
C SER A 230 -11.21 -6.83 -19.06
N LEU A 231 -12.16 -7.77 -19.01
CA LEU A 231 -13.47 -7.66 -19.68
C LEU A 231 -14.34 -6.58 -19.02
N GLN A 232 -14.36 -6.54 -17.70
CA GLN A 232 -15.03 -5.48 -16.96
C GLN A 232 -14.32 -4.13 -17.13
N ALA A 233 -12.99 -4.12 -17.25
CA ALA A 233 -12.24 -2.90 -17.57
C ALA A 233 -12.60 -2.41 -18.97
N LEU A 234 -12.68 -3.30 -19.96
CA LEU A 234 -13.07 -2.98 -21.34
C LEU A 234 -14.45 -2.32 -21.38
N SER A 235 -15.47 -2.93 -20.75
CA SER A 235 -16.83 -2.37 -20.73
C SER A 235 -16.97 -1.02 -20.02
N LYS A 236 -16.03 -0.64 -19.16
CA LYS A 236 -16.07 0.62 -18.39
C LYS A 236 -15.15 1.70 -18.92
N LEU A 237 -14.06 1.31 -19.57
CA LEU A 237 -12.98 2.20 -19.96
C LEU A 237 -12.79 2.25 -21.47
N ALA A 238 -13.47 1.42 -22.26
CA ALA A 238 -13.31 1.42 -23.71
C ALA A 238 -14.67 1.44 -24.45
N GLU A 239 -14.62 1.91 -25.68
CA GLU A 239 -15.71 1.89 -26.64
C GLU A 239 -15.22 1.27 -27.95
N LEU A 240 -16.14 0.71 -28.73
CA LEU A 240 -15.84 0.19 -30.05
C LEU A 240 -16.04 1.31 -31.08
N ALA A 241 -14.96 1.72 -31.75
CA ALA A 241 -14.98 2.73 -32.80
C ALA A 241 -14.25 2.18 -34.03
N ASP A 242 -14.89 2.29 -35.20
CA ASP A 242 -14.33 1.81 -36.49
C ASP A 242 -13.85 0.35 -36.44
N GLY A 243 -14.59 -0.49 -35.70
CA GLY A 243 -14.27 -1.91 -35.54
C GLY A 243 -13.05 -2.20 -34.68
N ARG A 244 -12.56 -1.24 -33.88
CA ARG A 244 -11.49 -1.43 -32.89
C ARG A 244 -11.86 -0.83 -31.53
N TYR A 245 -11.42 -1.47 -30.45
CA TYR A 245 -11.61 -0.89 -29.13
C TYR A 245 -10.63 0.25 -28.90
N ARG A 246 -11.13 1.34 -28.34
CA ARG A 246 -10.35 2.48 -27.87
C ARG A 246 -10.83 2.92 -26.49
N ILE A 247 -9.91 3.40 -25.66
CA ILE A 247 -10.18 3.89 -24.31
C ILE A 247 -11.02 5.17 -24.37
N VAL A 248 -12.08 5.27 -23.57
CA VAL A 248 -12.98 6.43 -23.50
C VAL A 248 -12.31 7.60 -22.77
N SER A 249 -12.51 8.80 -23.28
CA SER A 249 -12.07 10.05 -22.65
C SER A 249 -12.99 10.44 -21.50
N GLN A 250 -12.42 10.60 -20.30
CA GLN A 250 -13.09 11.07 -19.08
C GLN A 250 -12.16 12.04 -18.30
N PRO A 251 -11.90 13.25 -18.82
CA PRO A 251 -10.99 14.19 -18.17
C PRO A 251 -11.48 14.65 -16.78
N PRO A 252 -10.57 14.89 -15.82
CA PRO A 252 -9.11 14.67 -15.89
C PRO A 252 -8.69 13.23 -15.57
N ILE A 253 -9.64 12.32 -15.26
CA ILE A 253 -9.37 11.01 -14.66
C ILE A 253 -8.80 10.00 -15.66
N VAL A 254 -9.29 9.98 -16.90
CA VAL A 254 -8.77 9.16 -18.00
C VAL A 254 -8.72 10.04 -19.24
N ILE A 255 -7.54 10.19 -19.84
CA ILE A 255 -7.38 10.94 -21.08
C ILE A 255 -6.57 10.07 -22.05
N PRO A 256 -7.17 9.56 -23.13
CA PRO A 256 -6.49 8.82 -24.18
C PRO A 256 -5.30 9.61 -24.74
N ALA A 257 -4.25 8.91 -25.17
CA ALA A 257 -3.04 9.55 -25.69
C ALA A 257 -3.36 10.51 -26.84
N ARG A 258 -4.23 10.10 -27.77
CA ARG A 258 -4.77 10.92 -28.87
C ARG A 258 -5.50 12.21 -28.45
N ASP A 259 -5.98 12.28 -27.21
CA ASP A 259 -6.69 13.45 -26.66
C ASP A 259 -5.81 14.25 -25.69
N LEU A 260 -4.58 13.78 -25.41
CA LEU A 260 -3.63 14.51 -24.58
C LEU A 260 -3.07 15.69 -25.37
N GLY A 261 -3.27 16.90 -24.85
CA GLY A 261 -2.42 18.03 -25.19
C GLY A 261 -0.98 17.79 -24.70
N ASP A 262 -0.08 18.72 -25.02
CA ASP A 262 1.33 18.63 -24.64
C ASP A 262 1.46 18.39 -23.12
N SER A 263 1.88 17.18 -22.76
CA SER A 263 2.01 16.71 -21.39
C SER A 263 3.43 16.21 -21.19
N TYR A 264 4.12 16.71 -20.17
CA TYR A 264 5.56 16.45 -19.95
C TYR A 264 6.48 16.87 -21.10
N GLY A 265 6.06 17.84 -21.92
CA GLY A 265 6.79 18.20 -23.15
C GLY A 265 6.77 17.10 -24.21
N MET A 266 5.75 16.23 -24.17
CA MET A 266 5.49 15.22 -25.17
C MET A 266 4.06 15.41 -25.70
N SER A 267 3.89 15.29 -27.01
CA SER A 267 2.58 15.17 -27.63
C SER A 267 1.93 13.83 -27.28
N GLY A 268 0.62 13.71 -27.51
CA GLY A 268 -0.10 12.44 -27.39
C GLY A 268 0.55 11.29 -28.14
N ASP A 269 0.98 11.53 -29.39
CA ASP A 269 1.63 10.54 -30.24
C ASP A 269 2.99 10.10 -29.68
N GLU A 270 3.75 11.04 -29.13
CA GLU A 270 5.04 10.74 -28.49
C GLU A 270 4.85 9.90 -27.21
N VAL A 271 3.80 10.17 -26.43
CA VAL A 271 3.45 9.36 -25.24
C VAL A 271 3.10 7.94 -25.66
N GLU A 272 2.26 7.78 -26.69
CA GLU A 272 1.89 6.46 -27.20
C GLU A 272 3.13 5.70 -27.69
N HIS A 273 3.98 6.36 -28.49
CA HIS A 273 5.22 5.79 -29.00
C HIS A 273 6.12 5.33 -27.85
N ALA A 274 6.34 6.19 -26.85
CA ALA A 274 7.17 5.87 -25.70
C ALA A 274 6.67 4.66 -24.90
N ILE A 275 5.36 4.53 -24.69
CA ILE A 275 4.78 3.37 -23.99
C ILE A 275 4.96 2.09 -24.81
N ARG A 276 4.79 2.15 -26.14
CA ARG A 276 5.05 1.01 -27.04
C ARG A 276 6.53 0.61 -27.06
N GLU A 277 7.44 1.57 -27.04
CA GLU A 277 8.87 1.31 -26.92
C GLU A 277 9.23 0.66 -25.57
N GLN A 278 8.72 1.21 -24.48
CA GLN A 278 8.95 0.69 -23.13
C GLN A 278 8.37 -0.71 -22.96
N PHE A 279 7.24 -1.04 -23.59
CA PHE A 279 6.68 -2.39 -23.58
C PHE A 279 7.71 -3.44 -24.05
N ARG A 280 8.56 -3.10 -25.03
CA ARG A 280 9.63 -4.00 -25.49
C ARG A 280 10.66 -4.27 -24.40
N SER A 281 11.11 -3.22 -23.70
CA SER A 281 12.09 -3.34 -22.60
C SER A 281 11.49 -4.01 -21.36
N TYR A 282 10.23 -3.71 -21.06
CA TYR A 282 9.46 -4.30 -19.95
C TYR A 282 9.43 -5.83 -20.05
N ARG A 283 9.16 -6.38 -21.25
CA ARG A 283 9.14 -7.83 -21.48
C ARG A 283 10.42 -8.54 -21.04
N ALA A 284 11.58 -7.87 -21.15
CA ALA A 284 12.86 -8.44 -20.73
C ALA A 284 13.02 -8.56 -19.20
N THR A 285 12.13 -7.94 -18.41
CA THR A 285 12.13 -8.03 -16.93
C THR A 285 11.25 -9.16 -16.38
N LEU A 286 10.46 -9.80 -17.24
CA LEU A 286 9.59 -10.91 -16.87
C LEU A 286 10.32 -12.26 -16.98
N PRO A 287 9.93 -13.28 -16.18
CA PRO A 287 10.30 -14.67 -16.45
C PRO A 287 9.94 -15.09 -17.89
N GLU A 288 10.72 -15.99 -18.48
CA GLU A 288 10.62 -16.36 -19.90
C GLU A 288 9.23 -16.86 -20.30
N ASP A 289 8.61 -17.69 -19.47
CA ASP A 289 7.26 -18.21 -19.69
C ASP A 289 6.19 -17.11 -19.67
N ARG A 290 6.32 -16.13 -18.77
CA ARG A 290 5.43 -14.94 -18.70
C ARG A 290 5.66 -13.98 -19.84
N ARG A 291 6.90 -13.84 -20.32
CA ARG A 291 7.21 -13.09 -21.52
C ARG A 291 6.54 -13.70 -22.76
N HIS A 292 6.68 -15.02 -22.96
CA HIS A 292 6.04 -15.72 -24.10
C HIS A 292 4.52 -15.57 -24.10
N LEU A 293 3.89 -15.60 -22.92
CA LEU A 293 2.47 -15.32 -22.78
C LEU A 293 2.13 -13.89 -23.19
N LEU A 294 2.87 -12.90 -22.68
CA LEU A 294 2.60 -11.50 -22.94
C LEU A 294 2.81 -11.11 -24.42
N GLU A 295 3.74 -11.77 -25.11
CA GLU A 295 4.01 -11.56 -26.55
C GLU A 295 2.86 -11.97 -27.47
N ARG A 296 1.83 -12.65 -26.94
CA ARG A 296 0.59 -12.95 -27.68
C ARG A 296 -0.42 -11.80 -27.68
N PHE A 297 -0.11 -10.70 -26.98
CA PHE A 297 -0.96 -9.53 -26.89
C PHE A 297 -0.33 -8.35 -27.64
N GLU A 298 -1.16 -7.60 -28.37
CA GLU A 298 -0.78 -6.36 -29.05
C GLU A 298 -1.34 -5.15 -28.30
N VAL A 299 -0.54 -4.10 -28.07
CA VAL A 299 -1.03 -2.82 -27.54
C VAL A 299 -1.88 -2.13 -28.62
N ILE A 300 -3.14 -1.83 -28.33
CA ILE A 300 -4.06 -1.19 -29.29
C ILE A 300 -4.45 0.24 -28.91
N ASP A 301 -4.39 0.62 -27.63
CA ASP A 301 -4.63 2.00 -27.19
C ASP A 301 -3.96 2.30 -25.84
N VAL A 302 -3.69 3.58 -25.57
CA VAL A 302 -3.01 4.06 -24.36
C VAL A 302 -3.73 5.30 -23.82
N ALA A 303 -3.83 5.43 -22.50
CA ALA A 303 -4.39 6.62 -21.86
C ALA A 303 -3.65 7.00 -20.58
N ARG A 304 -3.54 8.31 -20.29
CA ARG A 304 -3.20 8.82 -18.97
C ARG A 304 -4.33 8.50 -18.00
N LYS A 305 -4.01 8.10 -16.78
CA LYS A 305 -4.97 7.76 -15.73
C LYS A 305 -4.58 8.32 -14.36
N VAL A 306 -5.47 9.08 -13.73
CA VAL A 306 -5.30 9.53 -12.34
C VAL A 306 -5.63 8.40 -11.35
N VAL A 307 -4.78 8.19 -10.33
CA VAL A 307 -4.90 7.09 -9.36
C VAL A 307 -4.66 7.52 -7.91
N GLY A 308 -5.42 6.94 -6.98
CA GLY A 308 -5.19 7.04 -5.53
C GLY A 308 -5.38 8.45 -4.94
N VAL A 309 -4.87 8.65 -3.73
CA VAL A 309 -4.75 9.97 -3.08
C VAL A 309 -3.27 10.37 -3.05
N GLY A 310 -2.41 9.52 -2.48
CA GLY A 310 -0.96 9.75 -2.39
C GLY A 310 -0.23 9.77 -3.74
N SER A 311 -0.71 9.02 -4.74
CA SER A 311 -0.12 8.97 -6.09
C SER A 311 -0.72 9.99 -7.07
N VAL A 312 -1.62 10.88 -6.64
CA VAL A 312 -2.17 11.89 -7.56
C VAL A 312 -1.06 12.84 -8.00
N GLY A 313 -0.90 12.99 -9.31
CA GLY A 313 0.18 13.76 -9.92
C GLY A 313 1.50 13.00 -10.10
N THR A 314 1.57 11.70 -9.78
CA THR A 314 2.64 10.83 -10.35
C THR A 314 2.17 10.28 -11.69
N ARG A 315 3.06 10.15 -12.66
CA ARG A 315 2.71 9.61 -13.99
C ARG A 315 2.07 8.24 -13.87
N ALA A 316 0.87 8.10 -14.43
CA ALA A 316 0.20 6.82 -14.53
C ALA A 316 -0.54 6.71 -15.85
N PHE A 317 -0.33 5.58 -16.51
CA PHE A 317 -0.94 5.24 -17.79
C PHE A 317 -1.64 3.89 -17.70
N ILE A 318 -2.59 3.68 -18.59
CA ILE A 318 -3.17 2.38 -18.89
C ILE A 318 -2.94 2.07 -20.35
N ALA A 319 -2.56 0.82 -20.63
CA ALA A 319 -2.44 0.29 -21.98
C ALA A 319 -3.51 -0.79 -22.16
N LEU A 320 -4.36 -0.64 -23.17
CA LEU A 320 -5.28 -1.67 -23.62
C LEU A 320 -4.55 -2.54 -24.64
N LEU A 321 -4.48 -3.83 -24.35
CA LEU A 321 -3.92 -4.84 -25.23
C LEU A 321 -5.01 -5.80 -25.71
N GLN A 322 -4.83 -6.35 -26.91
CA GLN A 322 -5.70 -7.36 -27.52
C GLN A 322 -4.92 -8.65 -27.77
N GLY A 323 -5.47 -9.78 -27.34
CA GLY A 323 -4.95 -11.12 -27.60
C GLY A 323 -5.56 -11.73 -28.86
N ARG A 324 -6.21 -12.89 -28.69
CA ARG A 324 -6.80 -13.68 -29.79
C ARG A 324 -7.75 -12.88 -30.67
N ASP A 325 -8.62 -12.09 -30.05
CA ASP A 325 -9.65 -11.28 -30.71
C ASP A 325 -10.14 -10.15 -29.78
N GLN A 326 -11.17 -9.41 -30.22
CA GLN A 326 -11.76 -8.29 -29.48
C GLN A 326 -12.39 -8.66 -28.13
N GLN A 327 -12.62 -9.95 -27.85
CA GLN A 327 -13.11 -10.47 -26.57
C GLN A 327 -11.99 -11.01 -25.67
N ASP A 328 -10.72 -10.82 -26.07
CA ASP A 328 -9.54 -11.19 -25.29
C ASP A 328 -8.71 -9.95 -24.89
N PRO A 329 -9.28 -9.01 -24.11
CA PRO A 329 -8.57 -7.81 -23.69
C PRO A 329 -7.61 -8.09 -22.53
N LEU A 330 -6.51 -7.36 -22.49
CA LEU A 330 -5.64 -7.23 -21.32
C LEU A 330 -5.40 -5.75 -21.04
N PHE A 331 -5.72 -5.28 -19.83
CA PHE A 331 -5.32 -3.95 -19.41
C PHE A 331 -4.07 -4.02 -18.53
N LEU A 332 -3.01 -3.35 -18.94
CA LEU A 332 -1.85 -3.09 -18.10
C LEU A 332 -1.90 -1.65 -17.57
N GLN A 333 -1.38 -1.46 -16.38
CA GLN A 333 -1.14 -0.17 -15.76
C GLN A 333 0.38 0.06 -15.69
N VAL A 334 0.79 1.24 -16.12
CA VAL A 334 2.18 1.72 -16.06
C VAL A 334 2.21 2.86 -15.05
N LYS A 335 2.95 2.71 -13.96
CA LYS A 335 3.07 3.73 -12.91
C LYS A 335 4.51 4.21 -12.79
N GLU A 336 4.70 5.50 -12.60
CA GLU A 336 5.99 6.05 -12.20
C GLU A 336 6.34 5.61 -10.78
N ALA A 337 7.59 5.19 -10.63
CA ALA A 337 8.23 4.97 -9.36
C ALA A 337 9.29 6.04 -9.16
N THR A 338 9.21 6.75 -8.04
CA THR A 338 10.19 7.73 -7.61
C THR A 338 11.06 7.17 -6.49
N ARG A 339 12.08 7.92 -6.07
CA ARG A 339 12.80 7.63 -4.82
C ARG A 339 11.79 7.53 -3.66
N SER A 340 11.99 6.58 -2.74
CA SER A 340 11.08 6.51 -1.59
C SER A 340 11.29 7.70 -0.65
N VAL A 341 10.22 8.22 -0.06
CA VAL A 341 10.25 9.20 1.02
C VAL A 341 11.06 8.71 2.22
N LEU A 342 11.14 7.39 2.41
CA LEU A 342 11.95 6.80 3.48
C LEU A 342 13.46 7.00 3.26
N GLU A 343 13.91 7.15 2.01
CA GLU A 343 15.33 7.33 1.70
C GLU A 343 15.88 8.67 2.21
N ASP A 344 15.03 9.61 2.63
CA ASP A 344 15.45 10.87 3.29
C ASP A 344 16.00 10.63 4.70
N HIS A 345 15.66 9.48 5.31
CA HIS A 345 15.97 9.18 6.71
C HIS A 345 16.55 7.77 6.92
N LEU A 346 16.50 6.93 5.89
CA LEU A 346 17.07 5.58 5.85
C LEU A 346 18.09 5.44 4.70
N PRO A 347 18.96 4.41 4.73
CA PRO A 347 19.88 4.17 3.64
C PRO A 347 19.18 4.07 2.28
N ARG A 348 19.82 4.60 1.25
CA ARG A 348 19.30 4.55 -0.13
C ARG A 348 19.06 3.12 -0.60
N SER A 349 18.13 2.98 -1.54
CA SER A 349 17.86 1.70 -2.19
C SER A 349 19.11 1.11 -2.82
N ARG A 350 19.29 -0.21 -2.67
CA ARG A 350 20.33 -0.97 -3.40
C ARG A 350 20.06 -1.05 -4.90
N PHE A 351 18.81 -0.85 -5.31
CA PHE A 351 18.39 -0.89 -6.71
C PHE A 351 18.53 0.50 -7.31
N LYS A 352 19.21 0.58 -8.45
CA LYS A 352 19.44 1.84 -9.16
C LYS A 352 18.15 2.43 -9.74
N GLN A 353 17.20 1.57 -10.10
CA GLN A 353 15.91 1.97 -10.65
C GLN A 353 14.82 1.85 -9.58
N PRO A 354 14.15 2.95 -9.19
CA PRO A 354 12.98 2.90 -8.33
C PRO A 354 11.90 1.90 -8.75
N GLY A 355 11.65 1.72 -10.05
CA GLY A 355 10.70 0.71 -10.53
C GLY A 355 11.09 -0.71 -10.12
N GLU A 356 12.39 -1.03 -10.19
CA GLU A 356 12.93 -2.31 -9.71
C GLU A 356 12.78 -2.45 -8.19
N ARG A 357 13.03 -1.37 -7.43
CA ARG A 357 12.81 -1.35 -5.97
C ARG A 357 11.38 -1.74 -5.62
N VAL A 358 10.39 -1.09 -6.25
CA VAL A 358 8.96 -1.35 -6.03
C VAL A 358 8.63 -2.82 -6.31
N VAL A 359 9.03 -3.33 -7.49
CA VAL A 359 8.73 -4.71 -7.91
C VAL A 359 9.37 -5.75 -6.98
N GLN A 360 10.64 -5.55 -6.63
CA GLN A 360 11.37 -6.50 -5.79
C GLN A 360 10.88 -6.47 -4.33
N GLY A 361 10.56 -5.28 -3.79
CA GLY A 361 9.95 -5.15 -2.46
C GLY A 361 8.57 -5.82 -2.42
N GLN A 362 7.74 -5.57 -3.43
CA GLN A 362 6.42 -6.21 -3.56
C GLN A 362 6.52 -7.75 -3.58
N ARG A 363 7.41 -8.33 -4.39
CA ARG A 363 7.63 -9.79 -4.47
C ARG A 363 8.12 -10.39 -3.14
N MET A 364 8.94 -9.64 -2.40
CA MET A 364 9.46 -10.07 -1.09
C MET A 364 8.37 -10.07 0.00
N MET A 365 7.41 -9.16 -0.07
CA MET A 365 6.41 -8.93 0.97
C MET A 365 5.06 -9.62 0.72
N GLN A 366 4.54 -9.59 -0.52
CA GLN A 366 3.24 -10.17 -0.88
C GLN A 366 3.28 -11.69 -1.05
N ALA A 367 2.30 -12.41 -0.51
CA ALA A 367 2.23 -13.87 -0.60
C ALA A 367 2.17 -14.38 -2.05
N ALA A 368 1.53 -13.62 -2.93
CA ALA A 368 1.61 -13.79 -4.37
C ALA A 368 1.59 -12.41 -5.03
N SER A 369 2.33 -12.23 -6.11
CA SER A 369 2.35 -10.99 -6.89
C SER A 369 1.81 -11.24 -8.29
N ASP A 370 1.42 -10.15 -8.95
CA ASP A 370 0.97 -10.15 -10.33
C ASP A 370 2.01 -10.80 -11.26
N ILE A 371 1.55 -11.68 -12.15
CA ILE A 371 2.40 -12.42 -13.10
C ILE A 371 3.07 -11.51 -14.14
N PHE A 372 2.52 -10.32 -14.35
CA PHE A 372 3.00 -9.26 -15.23
C PHE A 372 3.63 -8.10 -14.42
N LEU A 373 4.07 -8.35 -13.18
CA LEU A 373 4.79 -7.35 -12.41
C LEU A 373 6.23 -7.19 -12.94
N GLY A 374 6.56 -6.04 -13.51
CA GLY A 374 7.91 -5.72 -14.02
C GLY A 374 8.19 -4.22 -14.04
N TRP A 375 9.34 -3.80 -14.57
CA TRP A 375 9.78 -2.40 -14.52
C TRP A 375 10.51 -1.95 -15.80
N THR A 376 10.61 -0.64 -15.99
CA THR A 376 11.34 -0.02 -17.10
C THR A 376 11.99 1.29 -16.69
N LYS A 377 13.07 1.68 -17.38
CA LYS A 377 13.48 3.08 -17.46
C LYS A 377 12.52 3.81 -18.41
N GLY A 378 12.10 5.01 -18.05
CA GLY A 378 11.30 5.88 -18.91
C GLY A 378 12.13 6.46 -20.06
N VAL A 379 11.46 7.05 -21.06
CA VAL A 379 12.13 7.71 -22.20
C VAL A 379 12.86 8.99 -21.79
N GLN A 380 12.34 9.70 -20.79
CA GLN A 380 12.98 10.86 -20.21
C GLN A 380 13.99 10.45 -19.13
N ASP A 381 15.07 11.22 -19.00
CA ASP A 381 16.10 10.95 -18.01
C ASP A 381 15.55 10.94 -16.58
N ASN A 382 16.10 10.03 -15.77
CA ASN A 382 15.70 9.78 -14.38
C ASN A 382 14.22 9.45 -14.16
N ARG A 383 13.49 9.03 -15.21
CA ARG A 383 12.15 8.47 -15.06
C ARG A 383 12.22 6.96 -15.00
N TYR A 384 11.47 6.39 -14.07
CA TYR A 384 11.42 4.94 -13.84
C TYR A 384 9.96 4.55 -13.65
N LEU A 385 9.59 3.44 -14.23
CA LEU A 385 8.21 2.98 -14.29
C LEU A 385 8.14 1.52 -13.84
N TYR A 386 6.98 1.11 -13.36
CA TYR A 386 6.64 -0.27 -13.14
C TYR A 386 5.28 -0.61 -13.77
N TRP A 387 5.15 -1.87 -14.15
CA TRP A 387 4.05 -2.43 -14.92
C TRP A 387 3.34 -3.48 -14.09
N ARG A 388 2.01 -3.52 -14.18
CA ARG A 388 1.14 -4.54 -13.57
C ARG A 388 -0.20 -4.61 -14.28
N GLN A 389 -1.00 -5.63 -14.04
CA GLN A 389 -2.38 -5.68 -14.52
C GLN A 389 -3.24 -4.62 -13.85
N LEU A 390 -4.14 -4.05 -14.63
CA LEU A 390 -5.16 -3.14 -14.14
C LEU A 390 -6.37 -3.94 -13.64
N ARG A 391 -6.72 -3.74 -12.36
CA ARG A 391 -7.96 -4.25 -11.75
C ARG A 391 -8.10 -5.78 -11.78
N ASP A 392 -7.01 -6.53 -11.66
CA ASP A 392 -7.06 -7.99 -11.61
C ASP A 392 -7.61 -8.52 -10.27
N MET A 393 -8.91 -8.80 -10.26
CA MET A 393 -9.74 -9.21 -9.11
C MET A 393 -9.55 -8.32 -7.87
N LYS A 394 -9.17 -7.06 -8.07
CA LYS A 394 -8.71 -6.15 -7.00
C LYS A 394 -9.87 -5.59 -6.20
N GLY A 395 -9.90 -5.78 -4.88
CA GLY A 395 -10.87 -5.19 -3.95
C GLY A 395 -10.19 -4.41 -2.83
N SER A 396 -10.85 -3.37 -2.33
CA SER A 396 -10.40 -2.56 -1.20
C SER A 396 -11.54 -2.35 -0.22
N ALA A 397 -11.21 -2.17 1.05
CA ALA A 397 -12.15 -1.84 2.10
C ALA A 397 -12.75 -0.43 1.91
N VAL A 398 -14.06 -0.28 2.15
CA VAL A 398 -14.73 1.03 2.29
C VAL A 398 -14.67 1.41 3.76
N VAL A 399 -13.58 2.04 4.17
CA VAL A 399 -13.22 2.31 5.57
C VAL A 399 -14.26 3.21 6.23
N GLU A 400 -14.73 4.22 5.52
CA GLU A 400 -15.65 5.27 5.97
C GLU A 400 -17.02 4.71 6.38
N ALA A 401 -17.39 3.54 5.85
CA ALA A 401 -18.65 2.86 6.16
C ALA A 401 -18.49 1.78 7.26
N MET A 402 -17.28 1.55 7.76
CA MET A 402 -17.04 0.49 8.74
C MET A 402 -17.57 0.86 10.13
N LYS A 403 -18.26 -0.10 10.73
CA LYS A 403 -18.66 -0.08 12.15
C LYS A 403 -17.56 -0.70 13.02
N PRO A 404 -17.54 -0.45 14.35
CA PRO A 404 -16.49 -0.94 15.24
C PRO A 404 -16.16 -2.42 15.06
N VAL A 405 -17.16 -3.30 15.10
CA VAL A 405 -16.98 -4.75 14.90
C VAL A 405 -16.26 -5.10 13.59
N GLY A 406 -16.60 -4.43 12.49
CA GLY A 406 -15.97 -4.68 11.19
C GLY A 406 -14.58 -4.10 11.09
N MET A 407 -14.34 -2.93 11.68
CA MET A 407 -13.00 -2.34 11.72
C MET A 407 -12.06 -3.15 12.63
N THR A 408 -12.53 -3.70 13.75
CA THR A 408 -11.76 -4.62 14.61
C THR A 408 -11.36 -5.89 13.87
N PHE A 409 -12.28 -6.50 13.09
CA PHE A 409 -11.95 -7.65 12.25
C PHE A 409 -10.89 -7.29 11.18
N TYR A 410 -11.08 -6.15 10.51
CA TYR A 410 -10.15 -5.66 9.50
C TYR A 410 -8.76 -5.35 10.08
N ALA A 411 -8.71 -4.77 11.28
CA ALA A 411 -7.49 -4.53 12.06
C ALA A 411 -6.72 -5.82 12.33
N ASN A 412 -7.42 -6.90 12.70
CA ASN A 412 -6.81 -8.20 12.91
C ASN A 412 -6.18 -8.74 11.61
N ALA A 413 -6.92 -8.71 10.49
CA ALA A 413 -6.41 -9.16 9.19
C ALA A 413 -5.20 -8.35 8.72
N CYS A 414 -5.22 -7.02 8.88
CA CYS A 414 -4.11 -6.14 8.50
C CYS A 414 -2.87 -6.42 9.37
N GLY A 415 -3.03 -6.53 10.70
CA GLY A 415 -1.93 -6.80 11.62
C GLY A 415 -1.24 -8.14 11.33
N TRP A 416 -2.03 -9.20 11.09
CA TRP A 416 -1.49 -10.50 10.71
C TRP A 416 -0.74 -10.44 9.37
N THR A 417 -1.32 -9.77 8.38
CA THR A 417 -0.74 -9.63 7.03
C THR A 417 0.58 -8.88 7.05
N LEU A 418 0.66 -7.79 7.81
CA LEU A 418 1.90 -7.02 7.94
C LEU A 418 2.99 -7.84 8.66
N ALA A 419 2.64 -8.57 9.72
CA ALA A 419 3.57 -9.46 10.40
C ALA A 419 4.13 -10.52 9.45
N ARG A 420 3.27 -11.11 8.60
CA ARG A 420 3.70 -12.08 7.59
C ARG A 420 4.65 -11.46 6.57
N ALA A 421 4.36 -10.26 6.08
CA ALA A 421 5.22 -9.55 5.14
C ALA A 421 6.61 -9.26 5.73
N HIS A 422 6.67 -8.83 7.00
CA HIS A 422 7.93 -8.64 7.71
C HIS A 422 8.65 -9.96 8.00
N ALA A 423 7.93 -11.04 8.35
CA ALA A 423 8.52 -12.34 8.62
C ALA A 423 9.17 -12.98 7.37
N ARG A 424 8.68 -12.66 6.16
CA ARG A 424 9.26 -13.12 4.89
C ARG A 424 10.56 -12.41 4.51
N SER A 425 10.78 -11.20 5.02
CA SER A 425 11.91 -10.33 4.61
C SER A 425 12.91 -10.03 5.73
N GLY A 426 12.50 -10.15 6.99
CA GLY A 426 13.32 -9.92 8.18
C GLY A 426 13.52 -11.19 9.02
N ASP A 427 13.93 -11.00 10.29
CA ASP A 427 14.12 -12.09 11.24
C ASP A 427 12.89 -12.24 12.17
N PRO A 428 11.97 -13.18 11.90
CA PRO A 428 10.77 -13.36 12.73
C PRO A 428 11.09 -13.80 14.17
N ILE A 429 12.19 -14.53 14.38
CA ILE A 429 12.58 -15.03 15.71
C ILE A 429 13.08 -13.87 16.57
N ALA A 430 13.96 -13.04 16.02
CA ALA A 430 14.48 -11.87 16.72
C ALA A 430 13.39 -10.83 16.97
N ILE A 431 12.49 -10.59 16.01
CA ILE A 431 11.34 -9.68 16.19
C ILE A 431 10.39 -10.24 17.27
N ALA A 432 10.00 -11.52 17.20
CA ALA A 432 9.12 -12.11 18.23
C ALA A 432 9.75 -12.06 19.63
N ALA A 433 11.05 -12.29 19.75
CA ALA A 433 11.77 -12.20 21.02
C ALA A 433 11.83 -10.76 21.56
N TYR A 434 12.03 -9.77 20.68
CA TYR A 434 11.96 -8.35 21.03
C TYR A 434 10.57 -7.99 21.60
N LEU A 435 9.51 -8.32 20.87
CA LEU A 435 8.12 -8.02 21.26
C LEU A 435 7.72 -8.75 22.56
N GLY A 436 8.07 -10.03 22.67
CA GLY A 436 7.72 -10.89 23.79
C GLY A 436 6.22 -11.23 23.87
N LYS A 437 5.80 -11.80 25.02
CA LYS A 437 4.45 -12.37 25.20
C LYS A 437 3.43 -11.41 25.83
N SER A 438 3.89 -10.36 26.49
CA SER A 438 3.01 -9.38 27.16
C SER A 438 2.40 -8.39 26.17
N ASP A 439 1.30 -7.76 26.55
CA ASP A 439 0.63 -6.68 25.81
C ASP A 439 1.35 -5.31 25.89
N LYS A 440 2.56 -5.25 26.48
CA LYS A 440 3.32 -3.99 26.63
C LYS A 440 3.58 -3.30 25.30
N PHE A 441 3.91 -4.05 24.24
CA PHE A 441 4.12 -3.48 22.91
C PHE A 441 2.82 -2.95 22.33
N ASP A 442 1.75 -3.74 22.47
CA ASP A 442 0.40 -3.40 22.04
C ASP A 442 -0.04 -2.06 22.64
N ARG A 443 0.17 -1.88 23.95
CA ARG A 443 -0.12 -0.62 24.65
C ARG A 443 0.78 0.53 24.22
N SER A 444 2.08 0.32 24.07
CA SER A 444 3.02 1.39 23.71
C SER A 444 2.79 1.93 22.31
N ILE A 445 2.55 1.06 21.32
CA ILE A 445 2.22 1.49 19.96
C ILE A 445 0.81 2.10 19.89
N THR A 446 -0.13 1.65 20.72
CA THR A 446 -1.45 2.29 20.81
C THR A 446 -1.35 3.71 21.36
N ASP A 447 -0.56 3.94 22.41
CA ASP A 447 -0.29 5.31 22.92
C ASP A 447 0.38 6.18 21.85
N PHE A 448 1.39 5.65 21.13
CA PHE A 448 1.97 6.35 19.98
C PHE A 448 0.89 6.73 18.96
N SER A 449 -0.01 5.79 18.63
CA SER A 449 -1.05 5.99 17.61
C SER A 449 -2.08 7.04 18.02
N GLU A 450 -2.45 7.09 19.30
CA GLU A 450 -3.33 8.11 19.87
C GLU A 450 -2.69 9.50 19.78
N ARG A 451 -1.41 9.63 20.16
CA ARG A 451 -0.65 10.88 20.11
C ARG A 451 -0.38 11.35 18.69
N TYR A 452 -0.05 10.41 17.80
CA TYR A 452 0.17 10.72 16.40
C TYR A 452 -1.13 11.12 15.71
N ALA A 453 -2.27 10.54 16.08
CA ALA A 453 -3.57 11.00 15.60
C ALA A 453 -3.84 12.46 16.01
N ASP A 454 -3.52 12.85 17.24
CA ASP A 454 -3.62 14.26 17.68
C ASP A 454 -2.70 15.18 16.85
N GLN A 455 -1.49 14.74 16.48
CA GLN A 455 -0.61 15.51 15.61
C GLN A 455 -1.14 15.59 14.17
N ASN A 456 -1.65 14.48 13.63
CA ASN A 456 -2.27 14.45 12.31
C ASN A 456 -3.46 15.42 12.21
N ASP A 457 -4.26 15.53 13.27
CA ASP A 457 -5.37 16.50 13.30
C ASP A 457 -4.84 17.95 13.20
N LYS A 458 -3.72 18.28 13.88
CA LYS A 458 -3.07 19.61 13.76
C LYS A 458 -2.47 19.85 12.38
N ASP A 459 -1.82 18.84 11.80
CA ASP A 459 -1.24 18.93 10.46
C ASP A 459 -2.33 19.10 9.41
N TYR A 460 -3.44 18.37 9.55
CA TYR A 460 -4.62 18.52 8.71
C TYR A 460 -5.21 19.92 8.81
N GLN A 461 -5.33 20.51 10.01
CA GLN A 461 -5.78 21.90 10.15
C GLN A 461 -4.82 22.88 9.48
N SER A 462 -3.51 22.69 9.65
CA SER A 462 -2.50 23.54 9.00
C SER A 462 -2.60 23.47 7.47
N PHE A 463 -2.83 22.27 6.94
CA PHE A 463 -3.06 22.04 5.51
C PHE A 463 -4.37 22.66 5.02
N ALA A 464 -5.47 22.50 5.75
CA ALA A 464 -6.75 23.11 5.43
C ALA A 464 -6.67 24.64 5.46
N ASP A 465 -5.96 25.21 6.44
CA ASP A 465 -5.70 26.65 6.52
C ASP A 465 -4.82 27.15 5.36
N ALA A 466 -3.82 26.38 4.95
CA ALA A 466 -3.01 26.72 3.77
C ALA A 466 -3.86 26.79 2.49
N VAL A 467 -4.85 25.91 2.34
CA VAL A 467 -5.81 25.99 1.22
C VAL A 467 -6.74 27.19 1.37
N ARG A 468 -7.34 27.38 2.56
CA ARG A 468 -8.26 28.49 2.84
C ARG A 468 -7.63 29.87 2.64
N THR A 469 -6.34 30.01 2.93
CA THR A 469 -5.58 31.26 2.79
C THR A 469 -4.97 31.46 1.41
N GLY A 470 -5.10 30.47 0.50
CA GLY A 470 -4.56 30.54 -0.86
C GLY A 470 -3.06 30.25 -0.96
N ARG A 471 -2.42 29.68 0.07
CA ARG A 471 -1.05 29.14 -0.04
C ARG A 471 -1.03 27.89 -0.95
N LEU A 472 -2.10 27.08 -0.89
CA LEU A 472 -2.28 25.90 -1.74
C LEU A 472 -3.59 25.97 -2.51
N ASP A 473 -3.57 25.58 -3.78
CA ASP A 473 -4.77 25.40 -4.59
C ASP A 473 -5.38 24.01 -4.37
N ALA A 474 -6.72 23.90 -4.42
CA ALA A 474 -7.43 22.62 -4.33
C ALA A 474 -8.64 22.55 -5.28
N THR A 475 -8.92 21.36 -5.78
CA THR A 475 -10.11 21.08 -6.60
C THR A 475 -11.01 20.07 -5.90
N ASP A 476 -12.21 20.50 -5.52
CA ASP A 476 -13.17 19.65 -4.82
C ASP A 476 -13.90 18.68 -5.76
N GLY A 477 -14.30 17.52 -5.23
CA GLY A 477 -15.23 16.61 -5.91
C GLY A 477 -14.64 15.70 -7.00
N VAL A 478 -13.30 15.62 -7.14
CA VAL A 478 -12.59 14.86 -8.19
C VAL A 478 -11.92 13.59 -7.69
#